data_AF-A0A833R702-F1
#
_entry.id   AF-A0A833R702-F1
#
_cell.length_a   1.000
_cell.length_b   1.000
_cell.length_c   1.000
_cell.angle_alpha   90.00
_cell.angle_beta   90.00
_cell.angle_gamma   90.00
#
_symmetry.space_group_name_H-M   'P 1'
#
loop_
_entity.id
_entity.type
_entity.pdbx_description
1 polymer ?
#
loop_
_entity_poly.entity_id
_entity_poly.type
_entity_poly.pdbx_seq_one_letter_code
_entity_poly.pdbx_strand_id
1 'polypeptide(L)'
;MLKHHVVKVELNGQRVPIKSFADYVNLYLESASKSRPEPLPRFTERVNDRWEIAVSLSDGQFQQVSFANGIATIKGGTHVDYVTNQIANHVMANKVQTNSCLFK
;
A
#
# COMPACT_ATOMS: atom_id res chain seq x y z
N MET A 1 19.65 -10.29 -11.81
CA MET A 1 19.46 -8.88 -11.45
C MET A 1 18.29 -8.37 -12.29
N LEU A 2 17.08 -8.29 -11.74
CA LEU A 2 15.89 -7.88 -12.51
C LEU A 2 15.89 -6.36 -12.61
N LYS A 3 16.30 -5.82 -13.77
CA LYS A 3 16.07 -4.42 -14.11
C LYS A 3 14.55 -4.21 -14.15
N HIS A 4 14.04 -3.22 -13.43
CA HIS A 4 12.67 -2.73 -13.67
C HIS A 4 12.62 -2.20 -15.10
N HIS A 5 12.09 -2.99 -16.02
CA HIS A 5 11.79 -2.53 -17.36
C HIS A 5 10.56 -1.62 -17.25
N VAL A 6 10.69 -0.36 -17.66
CA VAL A 6 9.54 0.52 -17.85
C VAL A 6 8.74 -0.06 -19.02
N VAL A 7 7.71 -0.85 -18.71
CA VAL A 7 6.83 -1.46 -19.72
C VAL A 7 5.77 -0.44 -20.13
N LYS A 8 5.61 -0.25 -21.43
CA LYS A 8 4.50 0.54 -21.99
C LYS A 8 3.30 -0.40 -22.14
N VAL A 9 2.17 -0.03 -21.57
CA VAL A 9 0.93 -0.82 -21.61
C VAL A 9 -0.14 -0.05 -22.37
N GLU A 10 -0.83 -0.76 -23.26
CA GLU A 10 -1.96 -0.25 -24.03
C GLU A 10 -3.16 -1.19 -23.81
N LEU A 11 -4.35 -0.61 -23.74
CA LEU A 11 -5.63 -1.30 -23.64
C LEU A 11 -6.54 -0.75 -24.75
N ASN A 12 -7.00 -1.61 -25.66
CA ASN A 12 -7.84 -1.24 -26.81
C ASN A 12 -7.26 -0.08 -27.66
N GLY A 13 -5.94 -0.09 -27.87
CA GLY A 13 -5.24 0.96 -28.64
C GLY A 13 -5.06 2.29 -27.89
N GLN A 14 -5.49 2.37 -26.63
CA GLN A 14 -5.24 3.52 -25.77
C GLN A 14 -4.17 3.21 -24.75
N ARG A 15 -3.22 4.14 -24.60
CA ARG A 15 -2.14 4.01 -23.63
C ARG A 15 -2.68 4.16 -22.22
N VAL A 16 -2.35 3.22 -21.34
CA VAL A 16 -2.66 3.32 -19.91
C VAL A 16 -1.72 4.37 -19.30
N PRO A 17 -2.24 5.46 -18.70
CA PRO A 17 -1.42 6.60 -18.25
C PRO A 17 -0.76 6.36 -16.88
N ILE A 18 -0.39 5.12 -16.56
CA ILE A 18 0.22 4.73 -15.28
C ILE A 18 1.67 4.36 -15.55
N LYS A 19 2.62 5.05 -14.88
CA LYS A 19 4.06 4.87 -15.13
C LYS A 19 4.81 4.35 -13.91
N SER A 20 4.22 4.44 -12.74
CA SER A 20 4.83 4.04 -11.48
C SER A 20 3.84 3.29 -10.57
N PHE A 21 4.38 2.60 -9.58
CA PHE A 21 3.59 2.02 -8.50
C PHE A 21 2.80 3.09 -7.74
N ALA A 22 3.40 4.27 -7.50
CA ALA A 22 2.72 5.40 -6.86
C ALA A 22 1.50 5.88 -7.67
N ASP A 23 1.62 5.98 -9.00
CA ASP A 23 0.48 6.32 -9.89
C ASP A 23 -0.63 5.27 -9.78
N TYR A 24 -0.26 3.99 -9.73
CA TYR A 24 -1.23 2.91 -9.57
C TYR A 24 -1.95 2.98 -8.22
N VAL A 25 -1.23 3.24 -7.13
CA VAL A 25 -1.81 3.43 -5.79
C VAL A 25 -2.74 4.65 -5.74
N ASN A 26 -2.39 5.75 -6.42
CA ASN A 26 -3.26 6.94 -6.52
C ASN A 26 -4.67 6.57 -7.00
N LEU A 27 -4.80 5.71 -8.01
CA LEU A 27 -6.10 5.33 -8.54
C LEU A 27 -7.02 4.69 -7.50
N TYR A 28 -6.47 3.88 -6.59
CA TYR A 28 -7.23 3.28 -5.50
C TYR A 28 -7.67 4.32 -4.48
N LEU A 29 -6.76 5.22 -4.09
CA LEU A 29 -7.05 6.23 -3.07
C LEU A 29 -7.99 7.30 -3.57
N GLU A 30 -7.89 7.72 -4.82
CA GLU A 30 -8.83 8.64 -5.45
C GLU A 30 -10.24 8.05 -5.46
N SER A 31 -10.37 6.76 -5.80
CA SER A 31 -11.65 6.06 -5.76
C SER A 31 -12.21 5.97 -4.33
N ALA A 32 -11.38 5.60 -3.35
CA ALA A 32 -11.78 5.46 -1.95
C ALA A 32 -12.04 6.81 -1.24
N SER A 33 -11.46 7.91 -1.73
CA SER A 33 -11.64 9.24 -1.14
C SER A 33 -12.91 9.96 -1.63
N LYS A 34 -13.61 9.44 -2.66
CA LYS A 34 -14.81 10.10 -3.23
C LYS A 34 -15.93 10.35 -2.22
N SER A 35 -16.03 9.53 -1.18
CA SER A 35 -17.04 9.65 -0.11
C SER A 35 -16.54 10.46 1.09
N ARG A 36 -15.32 11.01 1.04
CA ARG A 36 -14.66 11.69 2.16
C ARG A 36 -14.46 13.17 1.85
N PRO A 37 -14.58 14.05 2.86
CA PRO A 37 -14.30 15.49 2.69
C PRO A 37 -12.81 15.77 2.49
N GLU A 38 -11.94 14.93 3.07
CA GLU A 38 -10.49 15.07 3.00
C GLU A 38 -9.86 13.87 2.28
N PRO A 39 -8.76 14.07 1.53
CA PRO A 39 -8.01 12.98 0.91
C PRO A 39 -7.48 11.98 1.94
N LEU A 40 -7.45 10.70 1.58
CA LEU A 40 -6.83 9.68 2.42
C LEU A 40 -5.34 9.93 2.59
N PRO A 41 -4.80 9.90 3.83
CA PRO A 41 -3.36 9.96 4.02
C PRO A 41 -2.71 8.73 3.40
N ARG A 42 -1.49 8.91 2.90
CA ARG A 42 -0.73 7.83 2.28
C ARG A 42 0.74 7.93 2.62
N PHE A 43 1.32 6.78 2.90
CA PHE A 43 2.77 6.57 2.91
C PHE A 43 3.14 5.58 1.81
N THR A 44 4.15 5.92 1.02
CA THR A 44 4.72 5.03 -0.01
C THR A 44 6.21 4.94 0.19
N GLU A 45 6.75 3.73 0.18
CA GLU A 45 8.16 3.50 0.37
C GLU A 45 8.65 2.37 -0.54
N ARG A 46 9.70 2.67 -1.30
CA ARG A 46 10.50 1.65 -1.98
C ARG A 46 11.63 1.22 -1.05
N VAL A 47 11.39 0.13 -0.34
CA VAL A 47 12.34 -0.41 0.66
C VAL A 47 13.60 -0.93 -0.01
N ASN A 48 13.46 -1.59 -1.17
CA ASN A 48 14.58 -2.06 -2.00
C ASN A 48 14.10 -2.38 -3.43
N ASP A 49 14.94 -3.05 -4.22
CA ASP A 49 14.61 -3.43 -5.61
C ASP A 49 13.49 -4.47 -5.76
N ARG A 50 13.11 -5.16 -4.67
CA ARG A 50 12.07 -6.20 -4.67
C ARG A 50 10.81 -5.81 -3.91
N TRP A 51 10.88 -4.78 -3.07
CA TRP A 51 9.81 -4.38 -2.19
C TRP A 51 9.49 -2.90 -2.37
N GLU A 52 8.25 -2.65 -2.77
CA GLU A 52 7.63 -1.34 -2.77
C GLU A 52 6.28 -1.48 -2.07
N ILE A 53 6.03 -0.62 -1.09
CA ILE A 53 4.91 -0.74 -0.16
C ILE A 53 4.17 0.59 -0.12
N ALA A 54 2.84 0.53 -0.10
CA ALA A 54 1.98 1.68 0.16
C ALA A 54 1.00 1.35 1.28
N VAL A 55 0.81 2.31 2.19
CA VAL A 55 -0.09 2.21 3.33
C VAL A 55 -0.98 3.43 3.36
N SER A 56 -2.27 3.21 3.62
CA SER A 56 -3.29 4.24 3.76
C SER A 56 -4.35 3.77 4.75
N LEU A 57 -5.24 4.65 5.17
CA LEU A 57 -6.32 4.32 6.09
C LEU A 57 -7.46 3.64 5.33
N SER A 58 -7.89 2.48 5.82
CA SER A 58 -9.10 1.81 5.35
C SER A 58 -10.34 2.23 6.15
N ASP A 59 -11.52 1.93 5.61
CA ASP A 59 -12.79 2.16 6.31
C ASP A 59 -13.27 0.87 6.99
N GLY A 60 -13.00 0.74 8.29
CA GLY A 60 -13.56 -0.30 9.16
C GLY A 60 -12.98 -1.72 9.04
N GLN A 61 -12.47 -2.13 7.88
CA GLN A 61 -11.93 -3.48 7.66
C GLN A 61 -10.55 -3.46 7.00
N PHE A 62 -9.76 -4.51 7.23
CA PHE A 62 -8.48 -4.68 6.57
C PHE A 62 -8.68 -4.88 5.06
N GLN A 63 -7.91 -4.15 4.26
CA GLN A 63 -7.91 -4.25 2.81
C GLN A 63 -6.47 -4.35 2.32
N GLN A 64 -6.26 -5.14 1.27
CA GLN A 64 -4.95 -5.34 0.68
C GLN A 64 -5.06 -5.45 -0.84
N VAL A 65 -4.07 -4.90 -1.53
CA VAL A 65 -3.82 -5.12 -2.95
C VAL A 65 -2.34 -5.43 -3.08
N SER A 66 -2.00 -6.61 -3.58
CA SER A 66 -0.61 -7.07 -3.63
C SER A 66 -0.30 -7.85 -4.90
N PHE A 67 0.97 -7.79 -5.28
CA PHE A 67 1.52 -8.50 -6.41
C PHE A 67 2.78 -9.24 -6.00
N ALA A 68 2.89 -10.51 -6.40
CA ALA A 68 4.12 -11.29 -6.27
C ALA A 68 4.58 -11.71 -7.66
N ASN A 69 5.75 -11.24 -8.10
CA ASN A 69 6.30 -11.51 -9.43
C ASN A 69 5.33 -11.18 -10.59
N GLY A 70 4.57 -10.09 -10.46
CA GLY A 70 3.58 -9.66 -11.46
C GLY A 70 2.21 -10.35 -11.36
N ILE A 71 2.03 -11.30 -10.45
CA ILE A 71 0.74 -11.97 -10.22
C ILE A 71 -0.04 -11.23 -9.13
N ALA A 72 -1.27 -10.82 -9.43
CA ALA A 72 -2.17 -10.23 -8.44
C ALA A 72 -2.64 -11.29 -7.42
N THR A 73 -2.24 -11.13 -6.16
CA THR A 73 -2.60 -12.05 -5.07
C THR A 73 -3.84 -11.56 -4.34
N ILE A 74 -5.02 -11.81 -4.92
CA ILE A 74 -6.32 -11.31 -4.43
C ILE A 74 -6.60 -11.74 -2.97
N LYS A 75 -6.23 -12.97 -2.62
CA LYS A 75 -6.40 -13.51 -1.26
C LYS A 75 -5.23 -13.19 -0.31
N GLY A 76 -4.24 -12.41 -0.77
CA GLY A 76 -3.02 -12.14 -0.03
C GLY A 76 -2.08 -13.35 -0.02
N GLY A 77 -1.39 -13.55 1.09
CA GLY A 77 -0.37 -14.58 1.28
C GLY A 77 0.69 -14.14 2.27
N THR A 78 1.72 -14.97 2.43
CA THR A 78 2.79 -14.75 3.41
C THR A 78 3.54 -13.42 3.21
N HIS A 79 3.65 -12.92 1.98
CA HIS A 79 4.25 -11.62 1.68
C HIS A 79 3.42 -10.46 2.23
N VAL A 80 2.09 -10.58 2.23
CA VAL A 80 1.20 -9.58 2.84
C VAL A 80 1.33 -9.64 4.35
N ASP A 81 1.20 -10.85 4.93
CA ASP A 81 1.28 -11.06 6.38
C ASP A 81 2.61 -10.57 6.95
N TYR A 82 3.72 -10.81 6.23
CA TYR A 82 5.04 -10.35 6.64
C TYR A 82 5.10 -8.82 6.83
N VAL A 83 4.52 -8.05 5.91
CA VAL A 83 4.53 -6.59 5.98
C VAL A 83 3.52 -6.09 7.01
N THR A 84 2.29 -6.61 6.98
CA THR A 84 1.21 -6.13 7.85
C THR A 84 1.50 -6.42 9.32
N ASN A 85 2.06 -7.58 9.64
CA ASN A 85 2.41 -7.92 11.02
C ASN A 85 3.51 -7.00 11.57
N GLN A 86 4.51 -6.63 10.77
CA GLN A 86 5.54 -5.68 11.21
C GLN A 86 4.96 -4.31 11.53
N ILE A 87 4.10 -3.78 10.65
CA ILE A 87 3.43 -2.50 10.86
C ILE A 87 2.51 -2.56 12.09
N ALA A 88 1.67 -3.59 12.18
CA ALA A 88 0.73 -3.76 13.28
C ALA A 88 1.46 -3.88 14.62
N ASN A 89 2.52 -4.70 14.70
CA ASN A 89 3.32 -4.86 15.90
C ASN A 89 3.97 -3.56 16.34
N HIS A 90 4.53 -2.79 15.40
CA HIS A 90 5.13 -1.50 15.70
C HIS A 90 4.08 -0.49 16.21
N VAL A 91 2.92 -0.42 15.57
CA VAL A 91 1.82 0.45 16.01
C VAL A 91 1.32 0.04 17.40
N MET A 92 1.17 -1.26 17.68
CA MET A 92 0.76 -1.76 18.99
C MET A 92 1.78 -1.40 20.08
N ALA A 93 3.08 -1.59 19.82
CA ALA A 93 4.12 -1.26 20.77
C ALA A 93 4.13 0.25 21.14
N ASN A 94 3.91 1.12 20.16
CA ASN A 94 3.91 2.57 20.38
C ASN A 94 2.60 3.11 20.98
N LYS A 95 1.44 2.48 20.71
CA LYS A 95 0.16 2.86 21.32
C LYS A 95 0.08 2.55 22.82
N VAL A 96 0.82 1.57 23.30
CA VAL A 96 0.88 1.25 24.74
C VAL A 96 1.64 2.32 25.53
N GLN A 97 2.58 3.05 24.90
CA GLN A 97 3.41 4.03 25.57
C GLN A 97 2.68 5.36 25.85
N THR A 98 1.68 5.72 25.04
CA THR A 98 0.88 6.93 25.26
C THR A 98 -0.05 6.83 26.49
N ASN A 99 -0.40 5.62 26.92
CA ASN A 99 -1.23 5.41 28.11
C ASN A 99 -0.42 5.23 29.41
N SER A 100 0.89 4.99 29.34
CA SER A 100 1.75 4.85 30.53
C SER A 100 2.44 6.15 30.96
N CYS A 101 2.34 7.22 30.17
CA CYS A 101 2.90 8.54 30.51
C CYS A 101 1.86 9.56 31.04
N LEU A 102 0.60 9.16 31.23
CA LEU A 102 -0.48 10.03 31.75
C LEU A 102 -0.78 9.85 33.25
N PHE A 103 0.03 9.07 33.96
CA PHE A 103 -0.01 8.97 35.43
C PHE A 103 1.40 9.01 35.99
N LYS A 104 2.00 10.20 36.02
CA LYS A 104 3.02 10.57 36.99
C LYS A 104 2.96 12.07 37.25
#